data_AF-A0A9W5Y1T2-F1
#
_entry.id   AF-A0A9W5Y1T2-F1
#
_cell.length_a   1.000
_cell.length_b   1.000
_cell.length_c   1.000
_cell.angle_alpha   90.00
_cell.angle_beta   90.00
_cell.angle_gamma   90.00
#
_symmetry.space_group_name_H-M   'P 1'
#
loop_
_entity.id
_entity.type
_entity.pdbx_description
1 polymer ?
#
loop_
_entity_poly.entity_id
_entity_poly.type
_entity_poly.pdbx_seq_one_letter_code
_entity_poly.pdbx_strand_id
1 'polypeptide(L)'
;MENNVSVRRAGNDKLDLALIQKEKSASLIIILAYIILINSAIKEREIILKRQRGINTSNDLEPTQLVVLSSSLTLIGNILLGDIAYTRLRELEKSIRSGESNFSITPNLNITTGYTLSILGSIFKTVGVIQRSNEQAQMTIL
;
A
#
# COMPACT_ATOMS: atom_id res chain seq x y z
N MET A 1 -2.27 -26.23 -26.13
CA MET A 1 -2.67 -25.62 -24.85
C MET A 1 -1.59 -24.64 -24.46
N GLU A 2 -1.90 -23.34 -24.39
CA GLU A 2 -0.93 -22.36 -23.88
C GLU A 2 -0.69 -22.62 -22.39
N ASN A 3 0.50 -23.14 -22.07
CA ASN A 3 0.96 -23.44 -20.71
C ASN A 3 1.27 -22.20 -19.86
N ASN A 4 0.76 -21.01 -20.21
CA ASN A 4 1.06 -19.77 -19.52
C ASN A 4 -0.12 -19.33 -18.63
N VAL A 5 -0.21 -19.96 -17.46
CA VAL A 5 -1.13 -19.54 -16.39
C VAL A 5 -0.50 -18.33 -15.69
N SER A 6 -0.87 -17.14 -16.13
CA SER A 6 -0.48 -15.88 -15.47
C SER A 6 -1.27 -15.68 -14.19
N VAL A 7 -0.60 -15.23 -13.11
CA VAL A 7 -1.26 -14.81 -11.86
C VAL A 7 -2.24 -13.65 -12.04
N ARG A 8 -2.25 -13.02 -13.22
CA ARG A 8 -3.12 -11.89 -13.57
C ARG A 8 -4.34 -12.29 -14.40
N ARG A 9 -4.42 -13.53 -14.89
CA ARG A 9 -5.54 -14.00 -15.72
C ARG A 9 -6.69 -14.47 -14.84
N ALA A 10 -7.86 -13.90 -15.04
CA ALA A 10 -9.12 -14.38 -14.48
C ALA A 10 -10.00 -15.11 -15.51
N GLY A 11 -9.61 -15.09 -16.79
CA GLY A 11 -10.35 -15.74 -17.88
C GLY A 11 -11.25 -14.79 -18.69
N ASN A 12 -11.19 -13.49 -18.39
CA ASN A 12 -11.94 -12.45 -19.05
C ASN A 12 -10.99 -11.32 -19.47
N ASP A 13 -10.55 -11.35 -20.73
CA ASP A 13 -9.47 -10.47 -21.22
C ASP A 13 -9.76 -8.98 -21.02
N LYS A 14 -11.03 -8.56 -21.22
CA LYS A 14 -11.41 -7.14 -21.02
C LYS A 14 -11.29 -6.73 -19.56
N LEU A 15 -11.74 -7.59 -18.65
CA LEU A 15 -11.61 -7.37 -17.22
C LEU A 15 -10.14 -7.40 -16.79
N ASP A 16 -9.38 -8.38 -17.28
CA ASP A 16 -7.96 -8.55 -16.95
C ASP A 16 -7.14 -7.32 -17.34
N LEU A 17 -7.36 -6.76 -18.54
CA LEU A 17 -6.73 -5.52 -18.98
C LEU A 17 -7.08 -4.32 -18.07
N ALA A 18 -8.35 -4.19 -17.68
CA ALA A 18 -8.78 -3.13 -16.77
C ALA A 18 -8.13 -3.27 -15.38
N LEU A 19 -8.07 -4.48 -14.85
CA LEU A 19 -7.44 -4.79 -13.57
C LEU A 19 -5.93 -4.58 -13.61
N ILE A 20 -5.27 -4.91 -14.72
CA ILE A 20 -3.83 -4.62 -14.92
C ILE A 20 -3.57 -3.12 -14.90
N GLN A 21 -4.41 -2.31 -15.55
CA GLN A 21 -4.25 -0.87 -15.51
C GLN A 21 -4.44 -0.31 -14.09
N LYS A 22 -5.42 -0.85 -13.35
CA LYS A 22 -5.65 -0.52 -11.93
C LYS A 22 -4.45 -0.93 -11.06
N GLU A 23 -3.85 -2.09 -11.31
CA GLU A 23 -2.65 -2.61 -10.63
C GLU A 23 -1.46 -1.68 -10.85
N LYS A 24 -1.26 -1.19 -12.08
CA LYS A 24 -0.21 -0.20 -12.40
C LYS A 24 -0.41 1.09 -11.63
N SER A 25 -1.62 1.64 -11.61
CA SER A 25 -1.92 2.88 -10.87
C SER A 25 -1.69 2.70 -9.37
N ALA A 26 -2.18 1.60 -8.78
CA ALA A 26 -1.95 1.30 -7.36
C ALA A 26 -0.45 1.16 -7.04
N SER A 27 0.32 0.49 -7.90
CA SER A 27 1.77 0.34 -7.75
C SER A 27 2.49 1.69 -7.79
N LEU A 28 2.11 2.60 -8.70
CA LEU A 28 2.67 3.94 -8.78
C LEU A 28 2.36 4.77 -7.52
N ILE A 29 1.16 4.65 -6.95
CA ILE A 29 0.81 5.29 -5.67
C ILE A 29 1.74 4.81 -4.55
N ILE A 30 1.99 3.50 -4.46
CA ILE A 30 2.88 2.92 -3.44
C ILE A 30 4.32 3.39 -3.65
N ILE A 31 4.82 3.43 -4.89
CA ILE A 31 6.16 3.95 -5.21
C ILE A 31 6.29 5.40 -4.74
N LEU A 32 5.30 6.25 -5.07
CA LEU A 32 5.28 7.64 -4.64
C LEU A 32 5.26 7.75 -3.10
N ALA A 33 4.48 6.91 -2.43
CA ALA A 33 4.43 6.85 -0.97
C ALA A 33 5.81 6.56 -0.36
N TYR A 34 6.58 5.63 -0.94
CA TYR A 34 7.93 5.32 -0.48
C TYR A 34 8.94 6.44 -0.77
N ILE A 35 8.82 7.14 -1.89
CA ILE A 35 9.64 8.33 -2.17
C ILE A 35 9.42 9.40 -1.08
N ILE A 36 8.17 9.64 -0.69
CA ILE A 36 7.81 10.57 0.40
C ILE A 36 8.41 10.10 1.73
N LEU A 37 8.35 8.79 2.03
CA LEU A 37 8.94 8.22 3.25
C LEU A 37 10.46 8.43 3.31
N ILE A 38 11.15 8.22 2.18
CA ILE A 38 12.60 8.43 2.09
C ILE A 38 12.94 9.90 2.35
N ASN A 39 12.20 10.83 1.74
CA ASN A 39 12.40 12.26 1.98
C ASN A 39 12.18 12.64 3.45
N SER A 40 11.16 12.06 4.09
CA SER A 40 10.95 12.21 5.53
C SER A 40 12.16 11.75 6.34
N ALA A 41 12.69 10.56 6.06
CA ALA A 41 13.83 10.00 6.78
C ALA A 41 15.11 10.83 6.60
N ILE A 42 15.34 11.38 5.40
CA ILE A 42 16.45 12.30 5.12
C ILE A 42 16.33 13.56 5.99
N LYS A 43 15.15 14.18 6.02
CA LYS A 43 14.90 15.38 6.83
C LYS A 43 15.05 15.13 8.32
N GLU A 44 14.49 14.02 8.82
CA GLU A 44 14.61 13.64 10.22
C GLU A 44 16.08 13.40 10.62
N ARG A 45 16.86 12.74 9.76
CA ARG A 45 18.32 12.58 9.96
C ARG A 45 19.03 13.93 10.04
N GLU A 46 18.73 14.87 9.15
CA GLU A 46 19.33 16.21 9.18
C GLU A 46 19.00 16.98 10.47
N ILE A 47 17.77 16.88 10.96
CA ILE A 47 17.34 17.48 12.22
C ILE A 47 18.15 16.90 13.39
N ILE A 48 18.28 15.57 13.47
CA ILE A 48 19.08 14.91 14.51
C ILE A 48 20.54 15.39 14.47
N LEU A 49 21.15 15.47 13.29
CA LEU A 49 22.52 15.97 13.14
C LEU A 49 22.68 17.44 13.54
N LYS A 50 21.69 18.29 13.24
CA LYS A 50 21.69 19.71 13.68
C LYS A 50 21.59 19.83 15.20
N ARG A 51 20.72 19.05 15.83
CA ARG A 51 20.58 19.01 17.30
C ARG A 51 21.86 18.58 17.99
N GLN A 52 22.57 17.59 17.45
CA GLN A 52 23.88 17.16 17.96
C GLN A 52 24.95 18.27 17.92
N ARG A 53 24.80 19.25 17.02
CA ARG A 53 25.68 20.42 16.91
C ARG A 53 25.20 21.62 17.74
N GLY A 54 24.17 21.45 18.56
CA GLY A 54 23.58 22.54 19.36
C GLY A 54 22.74 23.53 18.57
N ILE A 55 22.37 23.21 17.31
CA ILE A 55 21.51 24.06 16.49
C ILE A 55 20.04 23.74 16.81
N ASN A 56 19.31 24.73 17.33
CA ASN A 56 17.87 24.61 17.51
C ASN A 56 17.17 24.56 16.15
N THR A 57 16.25 23.60 16.00
CA THR A 57 15.45 23.38 14.81
C THR A 57 14.00 23.64 15.18
N SER A 58 13.38 24.66 14.59
CA SER A 58 12.04 25.13 14.94
C SER A 58 10.92 24.51 14.10
N ASN A 59 11.23 23.52 13.24
CA ASN A 59 10.30 22.99 12.24
C ASN A 59 10.23 21.45 12.23
N ASP A 60 10.18 20.87 13.42
CA ASP A 60 10.27 19.42 13.62
C ASP A 60 9.02 18.64 13.18
N LEU A 61 7.90 19.33 12.91
CA LEU A 61 6.63 18.71 12.52
C LEU A 61 6.63 18.19 11.07
N GLU A 62 7.46 18.76 10.20
CA GLU A 62 7.43 18.46 8.76
C GLU A 62 7.73 16.98 8.42
N PRO A 63 8.79 16.33 8.98
CA PRO A 63 9.06 14.92 8.69
C PRO A 63 7.91 14.01 9.12
N THR A 64 7.38 14.19 10.33
CA THR A 64 6.29 13.36 10.84
C THR A 64 5.03 13.45 9.98
N GLN A 65 4.71 14.66 9.47
CA GLN A 65 3.61 14.83 8.52
C GLN A 65 3.84 14.10 7.19
N LEU A 66 5.09 14.06 6.69
CA LEU A 66 5.44 13.27 5.51
C LEU A 66 5.29 11.77 5.77
N VAL A 67 5.61 11.27 6.97
CA VAL A 67 5.36 9.86 7.34
C VAL A 67 3.86 9.55 7.35
N VAL A 68 3.03 10.46 7.87
CA VAL A 68 1.55 10.33 7.84
C VAL A 68 1.04 10.24 6.41
N LEU A 69 1.48 11.16 5.54
CA LEU A 69 1.09 11.18 4.13
C LEU A 69 1.53 9.88 3.42
N SER A 70 2.78 9.47 3.59
CA SER A 70 3.30 8.22 3.03
C SER A 70 2.50 7.00 3.50
N SER A 71 2.22 6.90 4.79
CA SER A 71 1.49 5.76 5.35
C SER A 71 0.05 5.69 4.83
N SER A 72 -0.60 6.86 4.70
CA SER A 72 -1.95 6.98 4.14
C SER A 72 -1.99 6.56 2.66
N LEU A 73 -1.03 7.02 1.85
CA LEU A 73 -0.93 6.61 0.43
C LEU A 73 -0.63 5.11 0.29
N THR A 74 0.21 4.56 1.16
CA THR A 74 0.50 3.11 1.20
C THR A 74 -0.76 2.32 1.51
N LEU A 75 -1.57 2.76 2.47
CA LEU A 75 -2.86 2.14 2.80
C LEU A 75 -3.82 2.18 1.60
N ILE A 76 -3.95 3.33 0.93
CA ILE A 76 -4.78 3.47 -0.28
C ILE A 76 -4.31 2.50 -1.37
N GLY A 77 -3.00 2.45 -1.63
CA GLY A 77 -2.41 1.52 -2.60
C GLY A 77 -2.72 0.05 -2.29
N ASN A 78 -2.60 -0.34 -1.03
CA ASN A 78 -2.91 -1.71 -0.59
C ASN A 78 -4.41 -2.03 -0.69
N ILE A 79 -5.30 -1.07 -0.41
CA ILE A 79 -6.75 -1.24 -0.61
C ILE A 79 -7.06 -1.48 -2.09
N LEU A 80 -6.47 -0.71 -3.00
CA LEU A 80 -6.65 -0.88 -4.44
C LEU A 80 -6.15 -2.26 -4.92
N LEU A 81 -4.99 -2.69 -4.45
CA LEU A 81 -4.45 -4.02 -4.79
C LEU A 81 -5.31 -5.16 -4.20
N GLY A 82 -5.84 -4.97 -3.00
CA GLY A 82 -6.81 -5.89 -2.39
C GLY A 82 -8.08 -6.01 -3.25
N ASP A 83 -8.68 -4.90 -3.67
CA ASP A 83 -9.86 -4.88 -4.55
C ASP A 83 -9.61 -5.65 -5.86
N ILE A 84 -8.42 -5.49 -6.45
CA ILE A 84 -8.01 -6.24 -7.64
C ILE A 84 -7.93 -7.74 -7.35
N ALA A 85 -7.30 -8.13 -6.24
CA ALA A 85 -7.17 -9.52 -5.85
C ALA A 85 -8.53 -10.20 -5.60
N TYR A 86 -9.42 -9.53 -4.86
CA TYR A 86 -10.80 -10.00 -4.64
C TYR A 86 -11.58 -10.13 -5.94
N THR A 87 -11.41 -9.17 -6.87
CA THR A 87 -12.10 -9.22 -8.17
C THR A 87 -11.60 -10.39 -9.02
N ARG A 88 -10.28 -10.62 -9.07
CA ARG A 88 -9.71 -11.80 -9.76
C ARG A 88 -10.17 -13.12 -9.13
N LEU A 89 -10.25 -13.19 -7.80
CA LEU A 89 -10.73 -14.38 -7.09
C LEU A 89 -12.19 -14.69 -7.45
N ARG A 90 -13.07 -13.68 -7.43
CA ARG A 90 -14.49 -13.86 -7.77
C ARG A 90 -14.70 -14.29 -9.22
N GLU A 91 -13.98 -13.69 -10.16
CA GLU A 91 -14.12 -14.06 -11.57
C GLU A 91 -13.58 -15.49 -11.83
N LEU A 92 -12.47 -15.87 -11.20
CA LEU A 92 -11.97 -17.24 -11.27
C LEU A 92 -12.97 -18.23 -10.66
N GLU A 93 -13.55 -17.93 -9.50
CA GLU A 93 -14.59 -18.76 -8.88
C GLU A 93 -15.79 -18.94 -9.81
N LYS A 94 -16.24 -17.87 -10.46
CA LYS A 94 -17.32 -17.91 -11.44
C LYS A 94 -16.98 -18.80 -12.64
N SER A 95 -15.78 -18.66 -13.20
CA SER A 95 -15.31 -19.47 -14.34
C SER A 95 -15.15 -20.96 -13.99
N ILE A 96 -14.73 -21.27 -12.75
CA ILE A 96 -14.69 -22.66 -12.26
C ILE A 96 -16.11 -23.23 -12.13
N ARG A 97 -17.04 -22.46 -11.56
CA ARG A 97 -18.44 -22.88 -11.38
C ARG A 97 -19.18 -23.08 -12.71
N SER A 98 -18.86 -22.31 -13.74
CA SER A 98 -19.42 -22.48 -15.09
C SER A 98 -18.79 -23.62 -15.88
N GLY A 99 -17.71 -24.22 -15.39
CA GLY A 99 -16.96 -25.28 -16.09
C GLY A 99 -16.02 -24.75 -17.19
N GLU A 100 -15.85 -23.43 -17.28
CA GLU A 100 -14.96 -22.79 -18.27
C GLU A 100 -13.48 -22.88 -17.87
N SER A 101 -13.19 -23.10 -16.59
CA SER A 101 -11.83 -23.23 -16.06
C SER A 101 -11.71 -24.40 -15.08
N ASN A 102 -10.59 -25.12 -15.19
CA ASN A 102 -10.18 -26.18 -14.24
C ASN A 102 -9.01 -25.73 -13.36
N PHE A 103 -8.72 -24.42 -13.30
CA PHE A 103 -7.64 -23.91 -12.46
C PHE A 103 -7.96 -24.05 -10.98
N SER A 104 -6.91 -24.19 -10.16
CA SER A 104 -7.05 -24.18 -8.70
C SER A 104 -7.36 -22.78 -8.20
N ILE A 105 -8.31 -22.66 -7.28
CA ILE A 105 -8.68 -21.40 -6.62
C ILE A 105 -7.66 -20.97 -5.55
N THR A 106 -6.87 -21.92 -5.01
CA THR A 106 -5.97 -21.72 -3.87
C THR A 106 -4.96 -20.58 -4.06
N PRO A 107 -4.28 -20.43 -5.22
CA PRO A 107 -3.34 -19.32 -5.42
C PRO A 107 -4.01 -17.94 -5.25
N ASN A 108 -5.18 -17.74 -5.86
CA ASN A 108 -5.91 -16.47 -5.78
C ASN A 108 -6.44 -16.22 -4.36
N LEU A 109 -6.82 -17.27 -3.64
CA LEU A 109 -7.21 -17.19 -2.24
C LEU A 109 -6.03 -16.75 -1.37
N ASN A 110 -4.84 -17.34 -1.55
CA ASN A 110 -3.63 -16.95 -0.83
C ASN A 110 -3.22 -15.50 -1.13
N ILE A 111 -3.27 -15.07 -2.40
CA ILE A 111 -2.99 -13.68 -2.80
C ILE A 111 -3.96 -12.70 -2.11
N THR A 112 -5.26 -13.03 -2.12
CA THR A 112 -6.30 -12.22 -1.49
C THR A 112 -6.11 -12.11 0.03
N THR A 113 -5.79 -13.23 0.69
CA THR A 113 -5.44 -13.25 2.12
C THR A 113 -4.20 -12.40 2.39
N GLY A 114 -3.17 -12.50 1.55
CA GLY A 114 -1.97 -11.66 1.65
C GLY A 114 -2.29 -10.17 1.65
N TYR A 115 -3.10 -9.71 0.69
CA TYR A 115 -3.52 -8.31 0.64
C TYR A 115 -4.40 -7.90 1.82
N THR A 116 -5.24 -8.80 2.33
CA THR A 116 -6.03 -8.54 3.56
C THR A 116 -5.11 -8.26 4.75
N LEU A 117 -4.09 -9.09 4.95
CA LEU A 117 -3.09 -8.88 5.99
C LEU A 117 -2.28 -7.59 5.78
N SER A 118 -1.91 -7.27 4.53
CA SER A 118 -1.22 -6.01 4.21
C SER A 118 -2.06 -4.78 4.51
N ILE A 119 -3.37 -4.81 4.22
CA ILE A 119 -4.31 -3.72 4.54
C ILE A 119 -4.39 -3.55 6.05
N LEU A 120 -4.61 -4.62 6.82
CA LEU A 120 -4.67 -4.56 8.28
C LEU A 120 -3.39 -3.99 8.89
N GLY A 121 -2.22 -4.48 8.46
CA GLY A 121 -0.93 -3.94 8.90
C GLY A 121 -0.76 -2.46 8.56
N SER A 122 -1.23 -2.05 7.37
CA SER A 122 -1.17 -0.65 6.93
C SER A 122 -2.10 0.26 7.73
N ILE A 123 -3.28 -0.24 8.14
CA ILE A 123 -4.19 0.49 9.03
C ILE A 123 -3.51 0.76 10.38
N PHE A 124 -2.98 -0.29 11.02
CA PHE A 124 -2.30 -0.13 12.32
C PHE A 124 -1.11 0.82 12.24
N LYS A 125 -0.28 0.69 11.20
CA LYS A 125 0.83 1.63 10.95
C LYS A 125 0.32 3.07 10.81
N THR A 126 -0.70 3.28 9.97
CA THR A 126 -1.25 4.62 9.69
C THR A 126 -1.83 5.26 10.96
N VAL A 127 -2.58 4.51 11.75
CA VAL A 127 -3.10 4.97 13.04
C VAL A 127 -1.96 5.36 13.98
N GLY A 128 -0.93 4.51 14.13
CA GLY A 128 0.20 4.79 15.02
C GLY A 128 0.99 6.03 14.63
N VAL A 129 1.20 6.28 13.33
CA VAL A 129 1.92 7.49 12.88
C VAL A 129 1.08 8.75 13.05
N ILE A 130 -0.25 8.68 12.88
CA ILE A 130 -1.17 9.80 13.17
C ILE A 130 -1.14 10.13 14.66
N GLN A 131 -1.20 9.11 15.53
CA GLN A 131 -1.10 9.30 16.98
C GLN A 131 0.22 10.01 17.35
N ARG A 132 1.35 9.56 16.80
CA ARG A 132 2.64 10.21 17.04
C ARG A 132 2.69 11.66 16.52
N SER A 133 2.09 11.93 15.36
CA SER A 133 1.98 13.29 14.82
C SER A 133 1.18 14.21 15.75
N ASN A 134 0.10 13.71 16.34
CA ASN A 134 -0.73 14.48 17.26
C ASN A 134 -0.01 14.77 18.58
N GLU A 135 0.70 13.79 19.14
CA GLU A 135 1.54 13.98 20.34
C GLU A 135 2.60 15.06 20.11
N GLN A 136 3.25 15.04 18.94
CA GLN A 136 4.25 16.04 18.59
C GLN A 136 3.67 17.44 18.44
N ALA A 137 2.48 17.56 17.84
CA ALA A 137 1.79 18.84 17.72
C ALA A 137 1.45 19.43 19.10
N GLN A 138 1.02 18.59 20.06
CA GLN A 138 0.74 19.03 21.43
C GLN A 138 2.00 19.50 22.17
N MET A 139 3.13 18.80 22.03
CA MET A 139 4.41 19.21 22.65
C MET A 139 4.96 20.53 22.10
N THR A 140 4.58 20.93 20.88
CA THR A 140 5.08 22.15 20.24
C THR A 140 4.31 23.41 20.70
N ILE A 141 3.10 23.24 21.25
CA ILE A 141 2.23 24.35 21.69
C ILE A 141 2.55 24.80 23.13
N LEU A 142 3.18 23.94 23.93
CA LEU A 142 3.60 24.19 25.32
C LEU A 142 4.99 24.82 25.39
#